data_AF-A0A3M2AJS5-F1
#
_entry.id   AF-A0A3M2AJS5-F1
#
_cell.length_a   1.000
_cell.length_b   1.000
_cell.length_c   1.000
_cell.angle_alpha   90.00
_cell.angle_beta   90.00
_cell.angle_gamma   90.00
#
_symmetry.space_group_name_H-M   'P 1'
#
loop_
_entity.id
_entity.type
_entity.pdbx_description
1 polymer ?
#
loop_
_entity_poly.entity_id
_entity_poly.type
_entity_poly.pdbx_seq_one_letter_code
_entity_poly.pdbx_strand_id
1 'polypeptide(L)'
;AELVIERPPVLPELSDAQVRAKVLRRLKTRERAFAAERRRRGRTVLGARKASRVSYLSVPKREEMFVRNPTFSGLMDEARRAMAAAVTAFRRAYRAASRSFREGVRDVVFPAGTWLYRVRYQACCETAGPP
;
A
#
# COMPACT_ATOMS: atom_id res chain seq x y z
N ALA A 1 13.42 25.45 -41.05
CA ALA A 1 12.42 26.04 -40.14
C ALA A 1 13.13 26.43 -38.85
N GLU A 2 13.02 27.70 -38.45
CA GLU A 2 13.66 28.23 -37.24
C GLU A 2 12.70 28.06 -36.05
N LEU A 3 13.20 27.56 -34.91
CA LEU A 3 12.40 27.36 -33.71
C LEU A 3 12.42 28.63 -32.86
N VAL A 4 11.29 29.31 -32.77
CA VAL A 4 11.11 30.51 -31.94
C VAL A 4 10.43 30.11 -30.64
N ILE A 5 11.02 30.50 -29.50
CA ILE A 5 10.43 30.27 -28.18
C ILE A 5 9.54 31.46 -27.85
N GLU A 6 8.23 31.29 -27.99
CA GLU A 6 7.25 32.30 -27.59
C GLU A 6 6.74 32.09 -26.16
N ARG A 7 6.47 33.21 -25.48
CA ARG A 7 5.89 33.19 -24.13
C ARG A 7 4.38 32.89 -24.22
N PRO A 8 3.85 31.95 -23.42
CA PRO A 8 2.41 31.80 -23.26
C PRO A 8 1.75 33.12 -22.81
N PRO A 9 0.46 33.38 -23.11
CA PRO A 9 -0.22 34.65 -22.78
C PRO A 9 -0.53 34.75 -21.28
N VAL A 10 0.50 34.80 -20.45
CA VAL A 10 0.46 34.87 -18.99
C VAL A 10 1.19 36.10 -18.52
N LEU A 11 0.57 36.89 -17.65
CA LEU A 11 1.09 38.18 -17.16
C LEU A 11 1.42 39.14 -18.32
N PRO A 12 0.45 39.45 -19.20
CA PRO A 12 0.67 40.32 -20.37
C PRO A 12 1.20 41.71 -19.99
N GLU A 13 0.91 42.17 -18.78
CA GLU A 13 1.34 43.45 -18.22
C GLU A 13 2.84 43.53 -17.89
N LEU A 14 3.56 42.41 -17.93
CA LEU A 14 4.98 42.33 -17.61
C LEU A 14 5.80 41.99 -18.85
N SER A 15 6.99 42.60 -18.95
CA SER A 15 8.01 42.19 -19.91
C SER A 15 8.58 40.82 -19.56
N ASP A 16 9.18 40.14 -20.52
CA ASP A 16 9.74 38.79 -20.32
C ASP A 16 10.80 38.74 -19.21
N ALA A 17 11.62 39.78 -19.10
CA ALA A 17 12.59 39.92 -18.03
C ALA A 17 11.91 40.03 -16.65
N GLN A 18 10.82 40.79 -16.56
CA GLN A 18 10.04 40.95 -15.33
C GLN A 18 9.31 39.66 -14.95
N VAL A 19 8.74 38.95 -15.93
CA VAL A 19 8.12 37.63 -15.71
C VAL A 19 9.17 36.65 -15.19
N ARG A 20 10.33 36.56 -15.84
CA ARG A 20 11.44 35.70 -15.41
C ARG A 20 11.86 36.00 -13.97
N ALA A 21 12.05 37.28 -13.64
CA ALA A 21 12.41 37.70 -12.28
C ALA A 21 11.33 37.33 -11.26
N LYS A 22 10.04 37.53 -11.60
CA LYS A 22 8.89 37.18 -10.75
C LYS A 22 8.82 35.67 -10.51
N VAL A 23 9.01 34.87 -11.55
CA VAL A 23 9.02 33.39 -11.47
C VAL A 23 10.19 32.91 -10.61
N LEU A 24 11.42 33.39 -10.87
CA LEU A 24 12.61 33.00 -10.10
C LEU A 24 12.47 33.35 -8.62
N ARG A 25 11.92 34.54 -8.31
CA ARG A 25 11.65 34.93 -6.92
C ARG A 25 10.67 33.98 -6.25
N ARG A 26 9.53 33.67 -6.91
CA ARG A 26 8.52 32.73 -6.37
C ARG A 26 9.08 31.33 -6.19
N LEU A 27 9.86 30.86 -7.17
CA LEU A 27 10.55 29.58 -7.11
C LEU A 27 11.47 29.53 -5.89
N LYS A 28 12.32 30.55 -5.70
CA LYS A 28 13.27 30.60 -4.58
C LYS A 28 12.58 30.58 -3.22
N THR A 29 11.46 31.29 -3.09
CA THR A 29 10.65 31.27 -1.87
C THR A 29 10.11 29.87 -1.59
N ARG A 30 9.56 29.17 -2.59
CA ARG A 30 9.04 27.81 -2.42
C ARG A 30 10.15 26.80 -2.12
N GLU A 31 11.28 26.88 -2.81
CA GLU A 31 12.45 26.02 -2.54
C GLU A 31 12.91 26.13 -1.08
N ARG A 32 12.97 27.35 -0.53
CA ARG A 32 13.32 27.59 0.87
C ARG A 32 12.31 26.96 1.83
N ALA A 33 11.02 27.12 1.56
CA ALA A 33 9.95 26.52 2.37
C ALA A 33 10.05 24.99 2.39
N PHE A 34 10.22 24.35 1.22
CA PHE A 34 10.40 22.90 1.13
C PHE A 34 11.69 22.42 1.79
N ALA A 35 12.79 23.18 1.69
CA ALA A 35 14.03 22.85 2.38
C ALA A 35 13.86 22.88 3.91
N ALA A 36 13.16 23.89 4.44
CA ALA A 36 12.86 24.00 5.87
C ALA A 36 11.97 22.85 6.35
N GLU A 37 10.93 22.51 5.59
CA GLU A 37 10.05 21.40 5.90
C GLU A 37 10.78 20.05 5.92
N ARG A 38 11.65 19.79 4.92
CA ARG A 38 12.48 18.57 4.89
C ARG A 38 13.37 18.48 6.12
N ARG A 39 14.01 19.58 6.52
CA ARG A 39 14.84 19.65 7.73
C ARG A 39 14.02 19.35 8.99
N ARG A 40 12.84 19.96 9.12
CA ARG A 40 11.92 19.69 10.25
C ARG A 40 11.50 18.22 10.34
N ARG A 41 11.31 17.56 9.19
CA ARG A 41 10.96 16.13 9.11
C ARG A 41 12.18 15.19 9.20
N GLY A 42 13.39 15.70 9.41
CA GLY A 42 14.62 14.91 9.45
C GLY A 42 15.00 14.24 8.13
N ARG A 43 14.45 14.70 7.00
CA ARG A 43 14.68 14.08 5.68
C ARG A 43 15.89 14.70 4.98
N THR A 44 16.85 13.86 4.60
CA THR A 44 18.02 14.26 3.81
C THR A 44 17.73 14.17 2.30
N VAL A 45 18.53 14.86 1.50
CA VAL A 45 18.54 14.71 0.03
C VAL A 45 19.80 13.97 -0.38
N LEU A 46 19.69 13.19 -1.45
CA LEU A 46 20.78 12.37 -1.97
C LEU A 46 21.98 13.24 -2.41
N GLY A 47 21.71 14.40 -3.03
CA GLY A 47 22.71 15.31 -3.57
C GLY A 47 23.24 14.88 -4.94
N ALA A 48 23.73 15.85 -5.74
CA ALA A 48 24.04 15.65 -7.15
C ALA A 48 25.05 14.52 -7.41
N ARG A 49 26.14 14.46 -6.65
CA ARG A 49 27.19 13.44 -6.79
C ARG A 49 26.69 12.00 -6.56
N LYS A 50 25.76 11.82 -5.62
CA LYS A 50 25.18 10.50 -5.35
C LYS A 50 24.08 10.18 -6.36
N ALA A 51 23.29 11.16 -6.76
CA ALA A 51 22.26 11.01 -7.79
C ALA A 51 22.85 10.59 -9.14
N SER A 52 24.00 11.14 -9.55
CA SER A 52 24.66 10.76 -10.81
C SER A 52 25.20 9.33 -10.83
N ARG A 53 25.30 8.67 -9.66
CA ARG A 53 25.72 7.27 -9.53
C ARG A 53 24.54 6.30 -9.50
N VAL A 54 23.31 6.81 -9.42
CA VAL A 54 22.11 5.97 -9.47
C VAL A 54 21.91 5.53 -10.91
N SER A 55 21.77 4.22 -11.14
CA SER A 55 21.48 3.69 -12.47
C SER A 55 20.09 4.14 -12.91
N TYR A 56 19.93 4.44 -14.20
CA TYR A 56 18.61 4.74 -14.77
C TYR A 56 17.63 3.54 -14.68
N LEU A 57 18.16 2.32 -14.50
CA LEU A 57 17.39 1.10 -14.26
C LEU A 57 17.04 0.88 -12.77
N SER A 58 17.53 1.74 -11.86
CA SER A 58 17.23 1.60 -10.44
C SER A 58 15.76 1.89 -10.17
N VAL A 59 15.02 0.86 -9.79
CA VAL A 59 13.65 0.97 -9.28
C VAL A 59 13.68 1.31 -7.79
N PRO A 60 12.79 2.22 -7.32
CA PRO A 60 12.58 2.39 -5.89
C PRO A 60 12.24 1.05 -5.24
N LYS A 61 12.68 0.84 -3.99
CA LYS A 61 12.18 -0.30 -3.22
C LYS A 61 10.65 -0.18 -3.12
N ARG A 62 9.95 -1.32 -3.17
CA ARG A 62 8.52 -1.38 -2.91
C ARG A 62 8.26 -0.65 -1.59
N GLU A 63 7.57 0.48 -1.66
CA GLU A 63 7.00 1.08 -0.46
C GLU A 63 6.06 0.02 0.16
N GLU A 64 5.93 0.01 1.48
CA GLU A 64 4.91 -0.80 2.18
C GLU A 64 3.52 -0.23 1.85
N MET A 65 3.12 -0.36 0.59
CA MET A 65 1.78 -0.13 0.13
C MET A 65 0.95 -1.27 0.73
N PHE A 66 0.19 -0.93 1.76
CA PHE A 66 -0.88 -1.74 2.35
C PHE A 66 -0.41 -2.80 3.37
N VAL A 67 -0.20 -2.36 4.61
CA VAL A 67 -0.09 -3.26 5.78
C VAL A 67 -1.37 -4.11 5.97
N ARG A 68 -2.52 -3.64 5.47
CA ARG A 68 -3.83 -4.29 5.65
C ARG A 68 -4.34 -4.87 4.33
N ASN A 69 -4.34 -6.21 4.23
CA ASN A 69 -4.91 -6.97 3.11
C ASN A 69 -6.03 -7.91 3.61
N PRO A 70 -7.23 -7.38 3.94
CA PRO A 70 -8.33 -8.20 4.40
C PRO A 70 -8.86 -9.08 3.26
N THR A 71 -9.15 -10.35 3.55
CA THR A 71 -9.77 -11.30 2.59
C THR A 71 -11.30 -11.27 2.63
N PHE A 72 -11.88 -10.23 3.23
CA PHE A 72 -13.32 -10.06 3.43
C PHE A 72 -13.70 -8.59 3.24
N SER A 73 -14.92 -8.37 2.78
CA SER A 73 -15.53 -7.04 2.66
C SER A 73 -16.53 -6.80 3.78
N GLY A 74 -16.54 -5.60 4.35
CA GLY A 74 -17.57 -5.15 5.29
C GLY A 74 -17.86 -3.67 5.08
N LEU A 75 -19.14 -3.30 5.04
CA LEU A 75 -19.55 -1.91 4.82
C LEU A 75 -19.29 -1.07 6.08
N MET A 76 -19.69 -1.61 7.24
CA MET A 76 -19.57 -0.98 8.56
C MET A 76 -18.33 -1.49 9.32
N ASP A 77 -17.78 -0.66 10.22
CA ASP A 77 -16.60 -1.03 11.00
C ASP A 77 -16.85 -2.22 11.94
N GLU A 78 -18.03 -2.27 12.58
CA GLU A 78 -18.45 -3.40 13.40
C GLU A 78 -18.49 -4.71 12.61
N ALA A 79 -19.07 -4.69 11.41
CA ALA A 79 -19.08 -5.84 10.52
C ALA A 79 -17.66 -6.28 10.13
N ARG A 80 -16.74 -5.34 9.91
CA ARG A 80 -15.33 -5.68 9.64
C ARG A 80 -14.66 -6.33 10.85
N ARG A 81 -14.91 -5.85 12.08
CA ARG A 81 -14.36 -6.45 13.30
C ARG A 81 -14.92 -7.85 13.55
N ALA A 82 -16.22 -8.03 13.39
CA ALA A 82 -16.88 -9.33 13.51
C ALA A 82 -16.32 -10.34 12.50
N MET A 83 -16.19 -9.95 11.23
CA MET A 83 -15.61 -10.79 10.18
C MET A 83 -14.13 -11.11 10.43
N ALA A 84 -13.35 -10.13 10.91
CA ALA A 84 -11.96 -10.35 11.29
C ALA A 84 -11.84 -11.41 12.40
N ALA A 85 -12.70 -11.33 13.42
CA ALA A 85 -12.75 -12.28 14.51
C ALA A 85 -13.16 -13.68 14.02
N ALA A 86 -14.20 -13.77 13.20
CA ALA A 86 -14.68 -15.03 12.62
C ALA A 86 -13.60 -15.72 11.76
N VAL A 87 -12.94 -14.98 10.86
CA VAL A 87 -11.85 -15.50 10.02
C VAL A 87 -10.67 -15.97 10.88
N THR A 88 -10.34 -15.24 11.94
CA THR A 88 -9.26 -15.61 12.85
C THR A 88 -9.59 -16.88 13.62
N ALA A 89 -10.82 -16.98 14.15
CA ALA A 89 -11.31 -18.17 14.85
C ALA A 89 -11.32 -19.41 13.93
N PHE A 90 -11.90 -19.28 12.73
CA PHE A 90 -11.91 -20.35 11.73
C PHE A 90 -10.49 -20.82 11.40
N ARG A 91 -9.55 -19.91 11.11
CA ARG A 91 -8.16 -20.27 10.79
C ARG A 91 -7.46 -20.96 11.94
N ARG A 92 -7.73 -20.57 13.18
CA ARG A 92 -7.17 -21.23 14.37
C ARG A 92 -7.69 -22.65 14.50
N ALA A 93 -9.02 -22.85 14.44
CA ALA A 93 -9.66 -24.16 14.52
C ALA A 93 -9.19 -25.08 13.38
N TYR A 94 -9.18 -24.57 12.14
CA TYR A 94 -8.73 -25.30 10.96
C TYR A 94 -7.28 -25.76 11.11
N ARG A 95 -6.38 -24.90 11.58
CA ARG A 95 -4.96 -25.24 11.78
C ARG A 95 -4.77 -26.30 12.86
N ALA A 96 -5.54 -26.23 13.95
CA ALA A 96 -5.51 -27.22 15.01
C ALA A 96 -5.98 -28.58 14.49
N ALA A 97 -7.17 -28.64 13.89
CA ALA A 97 -7.72 -29.88 13.33
C ALA A 97 -6.81 -30.47 12.25
N SER A 98 -6.29 -29.62 11.36
CA SER A 98 -5.35 -30.03 10.32
C SER A 98 -4.02 -30.55 10.88
N ARG A 99 -3.57 -30.07 12.05
CA ARG A 99 -2.38 -30.62 12.71
C ARG A 99 -2.66 -32.02 13.24
N SER A 100 -3.71 -32.18 14.05
CA SER A 100 -4.11 -33.48 14.61
C SER A 100 -4.37 -34.52 13.52
N PHE A 101 -4.99 -34.13 12.41
CA PHE A 101 -5.21 -35.01 11.26
C PHE A 101 -3.91 -35.51 10.63
N ARG A 102 -2.91 -34.64 10.51
CA ARG A 102 -1.58 -35.01 9.99
C ARG A 102 -0.79 -35.89 10.97
N GLU A 103 -1.04 -35.74 12.27
CA GLU A 103 -0.47 -36.59 13.32
C GLU A 103 -1.16 -37.97 13.40
N GLY A 104 -2.22 -38.20 12.62
CA GLY A 104 -2.86 -39.50 12.46
C GLY A 104 -4.23 -39.63 13.11
N VAL A 105 -4.71 -38.62 13.83
CA VAL A 105 -6.05 -38.60 14.45
C VAL A 105 -7.11 -38.36 13.37
N ARG A 106 -7.94 -39.38 13.07
CA ARG A 106 -8.89 -39.34 11.93
C ARG A 106 -10.29 -38.89 12.29
N ASP A 107 -10.62 -39.01 13.57
CA ASP A 107 -11.85 -38.61 14.25
C ASP A 107 -11.91 -37.11 14.59
N VAL A 108 -10.91 -36.33 14.16
CA VAL A 108 -10.90 -34.88 14.35
C VAL A 108 -11.99 -34.20 13.50
N VAL A 109 -12.74 -33.30 14.14
CA VAL A 109 -13.78 -32.51 13.48
C VAL A 109 -13.19 -31.19 13.00
N PHE A 110 -13.31 -30.93 11.70
CA PHE A 110 -12.90 -29.66 11.08
C PHE A 110 -13.99 -28.60 11.19
N PRO A 111 -13.62 -27.31 11.26
CA PRO A 111 -14.62 -26.24 11.34
C PRO A 111 -15.45 -26.15 10.05
N ALA A 112 -16.70 -25.70 10.19
CA ALA A 112 -17.62 -25.50 9.09
C ALA A 112 -17.02 -24.58 8.01
N GLY A 113 -17.14 -24.96 6.73
CA GLY A 113 -16.48 -24.29 5.60
C GLY A 113 -15.15 -24.93 5.18
N THR A 114 -14.68 -25.97 5.88
CA THR A 114 -13.54 -26.78 5.42
C THR A 114 -13.92 -27.64 4.21
N TRP A 115 -13.27 -27.41 3.06
CA TRP A 115 -13.57 -28.14 1.82
C TRP A 115 -12.60 -29.28 1.53
N LEU A 116 -11.28 -29.01 1.51
CA LEU A 116 -10.27 -29.99 1.08
C LEU A 116 -10.33 -31.28 1.90
N TYR A 117 -10.36 -31.18 3.23
CA TYR A 117 -10.39 -32.34 4.12
C TYR A 117 -11.70 -33.11 4.05
N ARG A 118 -12.82 -32.40 3.86
CA ARG A 118 -14.12 -33.03 3.66
C ARG A 118 -14.18 -33.86 2.37
N VAL A 119 -13.74 -33.27 1.25
CA VAL A 119 -13.93 -33.89 -0.07
C VAL A 119 -12.85 -34.91 -0.39
N ARG A 120 -11.58 -34.60 -0.14
CA ARG A 120 -10.45 -35.48 -0.51
C ARG A 120 -10.19 -36.55 0.54
N TYR A 121 -10.31 -36.20 1.82
CA TYR A 121 -9.91 -37.06 2.93
C TYR A 121 -11.10 -37.58 3.74
N GLN A 122 -12.34 -37.25 3.33
CA GLN A 122 -13.58 -37.67 3.97
C GLN A 122 -13.63 -37.36 5.48
N ALA A 123 -12.92 -36.31 5.90
CA ALA A 123 -12.86 -35.93 7.31
C ALA A 123 -14.18 -35.30 7.77
N CYS A 124 -14.54 -35.57 9.03
CA CYS A 124 -15.71 -34.97 9.67
C CYS A 124 -15.58 -33.45 9.71
N CYS A 125 -16.67 -32.75 9.41
CA CYS A 125 -16.75 -31.30 9.49
C CYS A 125 -17.99 -30.91 10.29
N GLU A 126 -17.89 -29.81 11.04
CA GLU A 126 -19.06 -29.18 11.66
C GLU A 126 -20.10 -28.84 10.58
N THR A 127 -21.36 -29.02 10.92
CA THR A 127 -22.47 -28.52 10.10
C THR A 127 -22.38 -27.00 10.05
N ALA A 128 -22.51 -26.41 8.86
CA ALA A 128 -22.63 -24.96 8.75
C ALA A 128 -23.85 -24.51 9.57
N GLY A 129 -23.65 -23.53 10.45
CA GLY A 129 -24.78 -22.87 11.13
C GLY A 129 -25.73 -22.23 10.11
N PRO A 130 -27.00 -21.99 10.49
CA PRO A 130 -27.93 -21.28 9.63
C PRO A 130 -27.38 -19.88 9.25
N PRO A 131 -27.74 -19.37 8.06
CA PRO A 131 -27.26 -18.08 7.55
C PRO A 131 -27.66 -16.89 8.43
#